data_AF-A0A239X2G6-F1
#
_entry.id   AF-A0A239X2G6-F1
#
_cell.length_a   1.000
_cell.length_b   1.000
_cell.length_c   1.000
_cell.angle_alpha   90.00
_cell.angle_beta   90.00
_cell.angle_gamma   90.00
#
_symmetry.space_group_name_H-M   'P 1'
#
loop_
_entity.id
_entity.type
_entity.pdbx_description
1 polymer ?
#
loop_
_entity_poly.entity_id
_entity_poly.type
_entity_poly.pdbx_seq_one_letter_code
_entity_poly.pdbx_strand_id
1 'polypeptide(L)'
;MLFKALKRSRQIHTYLSGYNIALLFEKPSTRTRAAFTVAAQDLGMQVTYLGANEIQMGKKESVADTAKVLGSMFDGIEYRGFGQDIVEELSKNADVPVWNGLTDQWHPTRR
;
A
#
# COMPACT_ATOMS: atom_id res chain seq x y z
N MET A 1 -10.21 6.60 15.90
CA MET A 1 -9.58 6.42 17.24
C MET A 1 -9.74 5.01 17.83
N LEU A 2 -10.66 4.17 17.33
CA LEU A 2 -10.94 2.82 17.87
C LEU A 2 -9.73 1.85 17.82
N PHE A 3 -9.14 1.59 16.65
CA PHE A 3 -8.02 0.62 16.54
C PHE A 3 -6.79 1.03 17.35
N LYS A 4 -6.53 2.33 17.51
CA LYS A 4 -5.48 2.84 18.40
C LYS A 4 -5.75 2.49 19.87
N ALA A 5 -7.01 2.55 20.31
CA ALA A 5 -7.39 2.16 21.66
C ALA A 5 -7.25 0.64 21.86
N LEU A 6 -7.73 -0.16 20.90
CA LEU A 6 -7.60 -1.63 20.92
C LEU A 6 -6.13 -2.07 21.01
N LYS A 7 -5.26 -1.48 20.17
CA LYS A 7 -3.80 -1.71 20.23
C LYS A 7 -3.20 -1.34 21.58
N ARG A 8 -3.56 -0.18 22.15
CA ARG A 8 -3.07 0.27 23.47
C ARG A 8 -3.47 -0.69 24.59
N SER A 9 -4.69 -1.23 24.52
CA SER A 9 -5.18 -2.25 25.48
C SER A 9 -4.68 -3.67 25.20
N ARG A 10 -3.86 -3.88 24.17
CA ARG A 10 -3.40 -5.20 23.69
C ARG A 10 -4.55 -6.18 23.40
N GLN A 11 -5.71 -5.69 23.00
CA GLN A 11 -6.81 -6.53 22.55
C GLN A 11 -6.54 -6.99 21.11
N ILE A 12 -6.74 -8.28 20.85
CA ILE A 12 -6.67 -8.84 19.50
C ILE A 12 -7.83 -8.29 18.68
N HIS A 13 -7.55 -7.76 17.50
CA HIS A 13 -8.56 -7.11 16.64
C HIS A 13 -8.27 -7.35 15.15
N THR A 14 -8.15 -8.62 14.80
CA THR A 14 -7.75 -9.08 13.46
C THR A 14 -8.94 -9.16 12.50
N TYR A 15 -9.60 -8.03 12.27
CA TYR A 15 -10.82 -7.95 11.46
C TYR A 15 -10.59 -8.22 9.96
N LEU A 16 -9.34 -8.16 9.50
CA LEU A 16 -8.94 -8.33 8.10
C LEU A 16 -8.01 -9.53 7.95
N SER A 17 -8.18 -10.57 8.78
CA SER A 17 -7.45 -11.83 8.62
C SER A 17 -7.72 -12.47 7.25
N GLY A 18 -6.65 -12.92 6.59
CA GLY A 18 -6.69 -13.54 5.27
C GLY A 18 -6.49 -12.58 4.09
N TYR A 19 -6.55 -11.27 4.34
CA TYR A 19 -6.27 -10.26 3.33
C TYR A 19 -4.77 -10.04 3.13
N ASN A 20 -4.35 -9.78 1.90
CA ASN A 20 -2.98 -9.52 1.49
C ASN A 20 -2.87 -8.12 0.88
N ILE A 21 -1.92 -7.32 1.33
CA ILE A 21 -1.67 -6.00 0.75
C ILE A 21 -0.25 -5.89 0.17
N ALA A 22 -0.12 -5.19 -0.95
CA ALA A 22 1.16 -4.82 -1.55
C ALA A 22 1.54 -3.40 -1.16
N LEU A 23 2.79 -3.18 -0.77
CA LEU A 23 3.37 -1.87 -0.47
C LEU A 23 4.41 -1.52 -1.54
N LEU A 24 4.06 -0.66 -2.49
CA LEU A 24 4.91 -0.25 -3.60
C LEU A 24 5.70 1.02 -3.26
N PHE A 25 7.01 0.91 -3.13
CA PHE A 25 7.89 2.02 -2.73
C PHE A 25 8.94 2.35 -3.80
N GLU A 26 8.71 3.40 -4.59
CA GLU A 26 9.76 3.98 -5.44
C GLU A 26 10.72 4.89 -4.65
N LYS A 27 10.21 5.56 -3.61
CA LYS A 27 11.04 6.34 -2.66
C LYS A 27 11.05 5.65 -1.30
N PRO A 28 12.21 5.20 -0.81
CA PRO A 28 12.28 4.49 0.47
C PRO A 28 11.79 5.39 1.61
N SER A 29 11.00 4.83 2.53
CA SER A 29 10.59 5.54 3.74
C SER A 29 10.29 4.61 4.90
N THR A 30 11.06 4.78 5.98
CA THR A 30 10.92 3.99 7.20
C THR A 30 9.58 4.23 7.90
N ARG A 31 9.11 5.49 7.96
CA ARG A 31 7.89 5.84 8.73
C ARG A 31 6.61 5.34 8.07
N THR A 32 6.45 5.58 6.78
CA THR A 32 5.23 5.15 6.06
C THR A 32 5.19 3.63 5.93
N ARG A 33 6.33 3.00 5.59
CA ARG A 33 6.42 1.54 5.59
C ARG A 33 6.03 0.96 6.95
N ALA A 34 6.68 1.42 8.03
CA ALA A 34 6.37 0.92 9.37
C ALA A 34 4.90 1.14 9.76
N ALA A 35 4.32 2.31 9.44
CA ALA A 35 2.94 2.61 9.75
C ALA A 35 1.96 1.67 9.03
N PHE A 36 2.12 1.46 7.72
CA PHE A 36 1.27 0.55 6.95
C PHE A 36 1.47 -0.90 7.39
N THR A 37 2.71 -1.36 7.52
CA THR A 37 3.01 -2.73 7.94
C THR A 37 2.41 -3.04 9.30
N VAL A 38 2.65 -2.18 10.31
CA VAL A 38 2.14 -2.41 11.67
C VAL A 38 0.62 -2.34 11.72
N ALA A 39 0.00 -1.37 11.05
CA ALA A 39 -1.46 -1.25 11.03
C ALA A 39 -2.12 -2.45 10.35
N ALA A 40 -1.53 -2.95 9.26
CA ALA A 40 -2.05 -4.11 8.55
C ALA A 40 -1.91 -5.40 9.36
N GLN A 41 -0.75 -5.60 9.99
CA GLN A 41 -0.50 -6.74 10.87
C GLN A 41 -1.39 -6.73 12.12
N ASP A 42 -1.63 -5.57 12.73
CA ASP A 42 -2.56 -5.43 13.87
C ASP A 42 -3.99 -5.90 13.49
N LEU A 43 -4.40 -5.62 12.23
CA LEU A 43 -5.68 -6.04 11.67
C LEU A 43 -5.67 -7.47 11.10
N GLY A 44 -4.55 -8.19 11.17
CA GLY A 44 -4.42 -9.59 10.76
C GLY A 44 -4.08 -9.81 9.29
N MET A 45 -3.74 -8.76 8.53
CA MET A 45 -3.38 -8.84 7.12
C MET A 45 -1.93 -9.28 6.94
N GLN A 46 -1.64 -9.90 5.79
CA GLN A 46 -0.28 -10.12 5.31
C GLN A 46 0.18 -8.95 4.43
N VAL A 47 1.48 -8.65 4.49
CA VAL A 47 2.05 -7.46 3.85
C VAL A 47 3.25 -7.84 3.03
N THR A 48 3.22 -7.54 1.73
CA THR A 48 4.37 -7.69 0.84
C THR A 48 4.94 -6.32 0.52
N TYR A 49 6.21 -6.11 0.87
CA TYR A 49 6.94 -4.91 0.51
C TYR A 49 7.65 -5.11 -0.82
N LEU A 50 7.46 -4.18 -1.75
CA LEU A 50 8.13 -4.14 -3.04
C LEU A 50 8.84 -2.78 -3.16
N GLY A 51 10.17 -2.80 -3.15
CA GLY A 51 11.00 -1.61 -3.25
C GLY A 51 11.30 -1.20 -4.69
N ALA A 52 11.91 -0.01 -4.86
CA ALA A 52 12.27 0.57 -6.15
C ALA A 52 13.16 -0.33 -7.04
N ASN A 53 13.91 -1.25 -6.44
CA ASN A 53 14.75 -2.21 -7.16
C ASN A 53 13.99 -3.48 -7.57
N GLU A 54 12.88 -3.78 -6.90
CA GLU A 54 12.04 -4.96 -7.15
C GLU A 54 10.92 -4.62 -8.14
N ILE A 55 10.49 -3.36 -8.16
CA ILE A 55 9.45 -2.86 -9.05
C ILE A 55 10.07 -2.40 -10.38
N GLN A 56 9.59 -2.97 -11.49
CA GLN A 56 9.99 -2.59 -12.86
C GLN A 56 8.98 -1.65 -13.56
N MET A 57 8.01 -1.15 -12.79
CA MET A 57 6.95 -0.25 -13.20
C MET A 57 7.52 1.04 -13.81
N GLY A 58 7.07 1.37 -15.02
CA GLY A 58 7.53 2.54 -15.78
C GLY A 58 8.89 2.39 -16.47
N LYS A 59 9.61 1.27 -16.28
CA LYS A 59 10.87 0.96 -17.00
C LYS A 59 10.72 -0.16 -18.01
N LYS A 60 10.24 -1.32 -17.57
CA LYS A 60 10.07 -2.52 -18.41
C LYS A 60 8.61 -2.96 -18.52
N GLU A 61 7.78 -2.59 -17.54
CA GLU A 61 6.35 -2.90 -17.51
C GLU A 61 5.54 -1.60 -17.41
N SER A 62 4.38 -1.57 -18.06
CA SER A 62 3.46 -0.45 -17.96
C SER A 62 2.81 -0.42 -16.57
N VAL A 63 2.46 0.78 -16.09
CA VAL A 63 1.76 0.93 -14.80
C VAL A 63 0.43 0.16 -14.81
N ALA A 64 -0.30 0.21 -15.93
CA ALA A 64 -1.54 -0.52 -16.12
C ALA A 64 -1.39 -2.04 -16.02
N ASP A 65 -0.32 -2.62 -16.58
CA ASP A 65 -0.11 -4.08 -16.52
C ASP A 65 0.29 -4.50 -15.10
N THR A 66 1.20 -3.76 -14.46
CA THR A 66 1.55 -3.99 -13.05
C THR A 66 0.31 -3.89 -12.16
N ALA A 67 -0.57 -2.91 -12.39
CA ALA A 67 -1.81 -2.73 -11.64
C ALA A 67 -2.73 -3.96 -11.75
N LYS A 68 -2.96 -4.47 -12.96
CA LYS A 68 -3.82 -5.64 -13.20
C LYS A 68 -3.27 -6.90 -12.55
N VAL A 69 -1.96 -7.13 -12.69
CA VAL A 69 -1.30 -8.31 -12.09
C VAL A 69 -1.41 -8.26 -10.57
N LEU A 70 -1.02 -7.14 -9.96
CA LEU A 70 -1.09 -7.01 -8.50
C LEU A 70 -2.52 -7.02 -7.98
N GLY A 71 -3.44 -6.37 -8.68
CA GLY A 71 -4.87 -6.36 -8.36
C GLY A 71 -5.53 -7.73 -8.38
N SER A 72 -5.04 -8.64 -9.21
CA SER A 72 -5.52 -10.04 -9.24
C SER A 72 -5.00 -10.90 -8.07
N MET A 73 -3.95 -10.44 -7.37
CA MET A 73 -3.25 -11.21 -6.33
C MET A 73 -3.43 -10.64 -4.91
N PHE A 74 -3.56 -9.32 -4.80
CA PHE A 74 -3.62 -8.60 -3.54
C PHE A 74 -4.99 -7.94 -3.37
N ASP A 75 -5.46 -7.84 -2.14
CA ASP A 75 -6.72 -7.20 -1.79
C ASP A 75 -6.61 -5.67 -1.62
N GLY A 76 -5.39 -5.14 -1.72
CA GLY A 76 -5.13 -3.71 -1.67
C GLY A 76 -3.68 -3.37 -1.99
N ILE A 77 -3.48 -2.18 -2.55
CA ILE A 77 -2.17 -1.71 -3.00
C ILE A 77 -1.91 -0.34 -2.40
N GLU A 78 -0.81 -0.18 -1.68
CA GLU A 78 -0.28 1.14 -1.35
C GLU A 78 0.78 1.52 -2.38
N TYR A 79 0.76 2.77 -2.82
CA TYR A 79 1.78 3.33 -3.70
C TYR A 79 2.40 4.57 -3.08
N ARG A 80 3.73 4.59 -3.11
CA ARG A 80 4.56 5.73 -2.77
C ARG A 80 5.61 5.98 -3.83
N GLY A 81 5.51 7.13 -4.48
CA GLY A 81 6.45 7.52 -5.53
C GLY A 81 6.38 9.00 -5.89
N PHE A 82 6.55 9.31 -7.16
CA PHE A 82 6.71 10.67 -7.66
C PHE A 82 5.38 11.20 -8.23
N GLY A 83 4.85 10.52 -9.25
CA GLY A 83 3.71 10.96 -10.04
C GLY A 83 2.34 10.66 -9.41
N GLN A 84 1.45 11.65 -9.41
CA GLN A 84 0.04 11.47 -9.04
C GLN A 84 -0.74 10.74 -10.14
N ASP A 85 -0.33 10.93 -11.39
CA ASP A 85 -0.77 10.16 -12.55
C ASP A 85 -0.55 8.65 -12.38
N ILE A 86 0.59 8.25 -11.80
CA ILE A 86 0.91 6.83 -11.56
C ILE A 86 -0.09 6.20 -10.58
N VAL A 87 -0.39 6.87 -9.46
CA VAL A 87 -1.35 6.32 -8.48
C VAL A 87 -2.78 6.30 -9.02
N GLU A 88 -3.14 7.27 -9.86
CA GLU A 88 -4.43 7.30 -10.54
C GLU A 88 -4.54 6.19 -11.59
N GLU A 89 -3.48 5.92 -12.33
CA GLU A 89 -3.43 4.83 -13.31
C GLU A 89 -3.47 3.47 -12.62
N LEU A 90 -2.73 3.29 -11.52
CA LEU A 90 -2.85 2.10 -10.65
C LEU A 90 -4.30 1.92 -10.19
N SER A 91 -4.92 2.98 -9.65
CA SER A 91 -6.30 2.93 -9.16
C SER A 91 -7.33 2.62 -10.25
N LYS A 92 -7.09 3.02 -11.50
CA LYS A 92 -8.00 2.74 -12.62
C LYS A 92 -7.92 1.30 -13.11
N ASN A 93 -6.80 0.61 -12.89
CA ASN A 93 -6.52 -0.70 -13.50
C ASN A 93 -6.43 -1.85 -12.50
N ALA A 94 -6.29 -1.60 -11.20
CA ALA A 94 -6.05 -2.65 -10.20
C ALA A 94 -7.31 -3.37 -9.71
N ASP A 95 -8.52 -2.87 -9.94
CA ASP A 95 -9.80 -3.40 -9.42
C ASP A 95 -9.88 -3.61 -7.89
N VAL A 96 -8.84 -3.21 -7.15
CA VAL A 96 -8.74 -3.27 -5.68
C VAL A 96 -8.40 -1.88 -5.13
N PRO A 97 -8.66 -1.63 -3.83
CA PRO A 97 -8.33 -0.34 -3.22
C PRO A 97 -6.86 0.04 -3.39
N VAL A 98 -6.62 1.24 -3.91
CA VAL A 98 -5.27 1.82 -4.03
C VAL A 98 -5.12 3.01 -3.07
N TRP A 99 -4.12 2.95 -2.19
CA TRP A 99 -3.82 4.01 -1.22
C TRP A 99 -2.59 4.81 -1.63
N ASN A 100 -2.73 6.14 -1.71
CA ASN A 100 -1.61 7.04 -1.94
C ASN A 100 -0.83 7.27 -0.63
N GLY A 101 0.33 6.63 -0.50
CA GLY A 101 1.23 6.77 0.64
C GLY A 101 2.08 8.03 0.64
N LEU A 102 2.39 8.56 -0.54
CA LEU A 102 2.99 9.88 -0.83
C LEU A 102 3.16 9.99 -2.36
N THR A 103 2.74 11.13 -2.91
CA THR A 103 3.13 11.61 -4.26
C THR A 103 3.74 13.00 -4.12
N ASP A 104 4.44 13.47 -5.15
CA ASP A 104 5.05 14.81 -5.13
C ASP A 104 3.99 15.93 -5.08
N GLN A 105 2.77 15.65 -5.55
CA GLN A 105 1.66 16.59 -5.54
C GLN A 105 0.82 16.53 -4.25
N TRP A 106 0.67 15.34 -3.65
CA TRP A 106 -0.21 15.13 -2.50
C TRP A 106 0.36 14.14 -1.48
N HIS A 107 0.27 14.50 -0.19
CA HIS A 107 0.57 13.60 0.93
C HIS A 107 -0.68 13.45 1.84
N PRO A 108 -1.74 12.77 1.38
CA PRO A 108 -3.02 12.71 2.10
C PRO A 108 -2.92 11.96 3.43
N THR A 109 -1.96 11.04 3.55
CA THR A 109 -1.67 10.27 4.78
C THR A 109 -0.96 11.05 5.89
N ARG A 110 -0.58 12.33 5.66
CA ARG A 110 0.12 13.20 6.62
C ARG A 110 -0.67 14.41 7.13
N ARG A 111 -2.00 14.43 6.96
CA ARG A 111 -2.83 15.39 7.71
C ARG A 111 -2.99 14.98 9.17
#